data_AF-A0A944KCH5-F1
#
_entry.id   AF-A0A944KCH5-F1
#
_cell.length_a   1.000
_cell.length_b   1.000
_cell.length_c   1.000
_cell.angle_alpha   90.00
_cell.angle_beta   90.00
_cell.angle_gamma   90.00
#
_symmetry.space_group_name_H-M   'P 1'
#
loop_
_entity.id
_entity.type
_entity.pdbx_description
1 polymer ?
#
loop_
_entity_poly.entity_id
_entity_poly.type
_entity_poly.pdbx_seq_one_letter_code
_entity_poly.pdbx_strand_id
1 'polypeptide(L)'
;MTRTEQQVDKAPRRTHLSWWAKVVGVFAVLGVLLLVGSRLSLLPGLDDVFGEETHDRSGPALLKSIQDMSRYEAASGNFQVVVDLEKDAKFLPDALRGTRTLYVGAGTVGAYVDLGKVGEGQVTVNEERTAATLRLPHARLGKPALDADRSYAVSKERGLLDRLGDFFSDNPADERAVNRLAARHIGEAAKESELAARAEKNTTSMLQGLLHSLGFTDVTVRYGDGVR
;
A
#
# COMPACT_ATOMS: atom_id res chain seq x y z
N MET A 1 80.10 -4.64 80.91
CA MET A 1 79.41 -5.64 80.06
C MET A 1 77.94 -5.30 80.16
N THR A 2 77.23 -4.85 79.14
CA THR A 2 77.22 -5.27 77.73
C THR A 2 76.77 -4.11 76.84
N ARG A 3 77.39 -4.06 75.65
CA ARG A 3 77.16 -3.15 74.52
C ARG A 3 76.34 -3.91 73.49
N THR A 4 75.20 -3.37 73.07
CA THR A 4 74.41 -3.90 71.94
C THR A 4 73.71 -2.70 71.27
N GLU A 5 74.36 -2.12 70.26
CA GLU A 5 74.03 -2.22 68.83
C GLU A 5 72.84 -1.36 68.40
N GLN A 6 73.18 -0.25 67.75
CA GLN A 6 72.32 0.60 66.95
C GLN A 6 72.01 -0.09 65.62
N GLN A 7 70.74 -0.40 65.37
CA GLN A 7 70.28 -0.87 64.08
C GLN A 7 69.57 0.28 63.34
N VAL A 8 70.13 0.69 62.20
CA VAL A 8 69.60 1.72 61.31
C VAL A 8 68.59 1.06 60.38
N ASP A 9 67.30 1.32 60.59
CA ASP A 9 66.25 0.88 59.67
C ASP A 9 66.09 1.89 58.51
N LYS A 10 66.34 1.41 57.29
CA LYS A 10 66.13 2.15 56.04
C LYS A 10 64.64 2.18 55.70
N ALA A 11 64.05 3.37 55.66
CA ALA A 11 62.68 3.58 55.20
C ALA A 11 62.49 3.17 53.70
N PRO A 12 61.34 2.60 53.32
CA PRO A 12 61.04 2.29 51.92
C PRO A 12 60.72 3.58 51.15
N ARG A 13 61.48 3.85 50.08
CA ARG A 13 61.18 4.92 49.11
C ARG A 13 59.88 4.57 48.37
N ARG A 14 58.77 5.14 48.81
CA ARG A 14 57.53 5.21 48.04
C ARG A 14 57.72 6.26 46.95
N THR A 15 57.89 5.82 45.69
CA THR A 15 57.84 6.70 44.52
C THR A 15 56.43 7.26 44.39
N HIS A 16 56.25 8.50 44.86
CA HIS A 16 55.00 9.23 44.73
C HIS A 16 54.86 9.63 43.26
N LEU A 17 54.09 8.86 42.49
CA LEU A 17 53.74 9.23 41.13
C LEU A 17 52.96 10.55 41.22
N SER A 18 53.61 11.63 40.76
CA SER A 18 53.08 12.99 40.72
C SER A 18 51.63 12.96 40.22
N TRP A 19 50.71 13.54 40.99
CA TRP A 19 49.29 13.61 40.66
C TRP A 19 49.03 14.11 39.23
N TRP A 20 49.90 14.99 38.74
CA TRP A 20 49.92 15.49 37.36
C TRP A 20 50.12 14.40 36.30
N ALA A 21 50.93 13.36 36.57
CA ALA A 21 51.11 12.24 35.65
C ALA A 21 49.85 11.38 35.52
N LYS A 22 49.03 11.29 36.58
CA LYS A 22 47.71 10.62 36.51
C LYS A 22 46.72 11.44 35.68
N VAL A 23 46.72 12.76 35.84
CA VAL A 23 45.87 13.68 35.05
C VAL A 23 46.23 13.59 33.56
N VAL A 24 47.52 13.64 33.22
CA VAL A 24 47.98 13.50 31.83
C VAL A 24 47.61 12.14 31.24
N GLY A 25 47.73 11.06 32.02
CA GLY A 25 47.29 9.73 31.61
C GLY A 25 45.80 9.65 31.29
N VAL A 26 44.94 10.25 32.13
CA VAL A 26 43.49 10.27 31.92
C VAL A 26 43.13 11.09 30.67
N PHE A 27 43.74 12.26 30.46
CA PHE A 27 43.51 13.06 29.27
C PHE A 27 44.01 12.39 27.99
N ALA A 28 45.13 11.66 28.05
CA ALA A 28 45.61 10.89 26.91
C ALA A 28 44.63 9.75 26.55
N VAL A 29 44.10 9.04 27.54
CA VAL A 29 43.09 7.99 27.33
C VAL A 29 41.78 8.56 26.78
N LEU A 30 41.29 9.67 27.33
CA LEU A 30 40.12 10.37 26.79
C LEU A 30 40.34 10.88 25.37
N GLY A 31 41.51 11.43 25.06
CA GLY A 31 41.88 11.87 23.72
C GLY A 31 41.92 10.72 22.72
N VAL A 32 42.45 9.56 23.12
CA VAL A 32 42.45 8.34 22.30
C VAL A 32 41.03 7.81 22.10
N LEU A 33 40.21 7.74 23.15
CA LEU A 33 38.81 7.31 23.04
C LEU A 33 37.98 8.22 22.13
N LEU A 34 38.20 9.54 22.20
CA LEU A 34 37.52 10.51 21.35
C LEU A 34 37.99 10.43 19.90
N LEU A 35 39.29 10.15 19.67
CA LEU A 35 39.83 9.87 18.34
C LEU A 35 39.28 8.56 17.76
N VAL A 36 39.15 7.50 18.56
CA VAL A 36 38.57 6.23 18.11
C VAL A 36 37.08 6.38 17.82
N GLY A 37 36.33 7.06 18.69
CA GLY A 37 34.90 7.33 18.48
C GLY A 37 34.63 8.21 17.25
N SER A 38 35.44 9.25 17.02
CA SER A 38 35.31 10.10 15.82
C SER A 38 35.76 9.43 14.53
N ARG A 39 36.75 8.52 14.60
CA ARG A 39 37.13 7.68 13.45
C ARG A 39 36.04 6.66 13.10
N LEU A 40 35.27 6.19 14.07
CA LEU A 40 34.10 5.33 13.83
C LEU A 40 32.94 6.09 13.15
N SER A 41 32.68 7.35 13.52
CA SER A 41 31.64 8.17 12.88
C SER A 41 32.00 8.64 11.46
N LEU A 42 33.27 8.51 11.04
CA LEU A 42 33.76 8.86 9.71
C LEU A 42 33.84 7.66 8.76
N LEU A 43 33.48 6.45 9.21
CA LEU A 43 33.41 5.27 8.36
C LEU A 43 32.11 5.32 7.54
N PRO A 44 32.19 5.51 6.20
CA PRO A 44 31.02 5.44 5.35
C PRO A 44 30.51 3.99 5.35
N GLY A 45 29.29 3.77 5.86
CA GLY A 45 28.66 2.45 5.87
C GLY A 45 28.05 2.00 7.21
N LEU A 46 28.19 2.76 8.31
CA LEU A 46 27.49 2.43 9.56
C LEU A 46 26.01 2.85 9.58
N ASP A 47 25.58 3.71 8.66
CA ASP A 47 24.15 4.01 8.47
C ASP A 47 23.40 2.83 7.83
N ASP A 48 24.12 1.91 7.17
CA ASP A 48 23.55 0.75 6.47
C ASP A 48 23.40 -0.48 7.40
N VAL A 49 24.06 -0.50 8.57
CA VAL A 49 23.95 -1.64 9.52
C VAL A 49 22.67 -1.59 10.35
N PHE A 50 21.92 -0.48 10.29
CA PHE A 50 20.58 -0.35 10.84
C PHE A 50 19.51 -0.19 9.73
N GLY A 51 19.90 -0.35 8.46
CA GLY A 51 18.98 -0.36 7.34
C GLY A 51 18.32 -1.73 7.19
N GLU A 52 16.99 -1.78 7.18
CA GLU A 52 16.27 -2.97 6.76
C GLU A 52 16.55 -3.24 5.28
N GLU A 53 17.46 -4.17 5.00
CA GLU A 53 17.79 -4.59 3.63
C GLU A 53 16.60 -5.38 3.06
N THR A 54 15.67 -4.66 2.42
CA THR A 54 14.50 -5.25 1.77
C THR A 54 14.96 -5.97 0.50
N HIS A 55 15.22 -7.27 0.63
CA HIS A 55 15.65 -8.09 -0.49
C HIS A 55 14.44 -8.52 -1.31
N ASP A 56 14.22 -7.87 -2.46
CA ASP A 56 13.19 -8.28 -3.41
C ASP A 56 13.58 -9.62 -4.05
N ARG A 57 12.98 -10.70 -3.54
CA ARG A 57 13.11 -12.06 -4.08
C ARG A 57 11.95 -12.43 -5.00
N SER A 58 11.34 -11.46 -5.65
CA SER A 58 10.25 -11.72 -6.59
C SER A 58 10.81 -12.41 -7.85
N GLY A 59 10.34 -13.63 -8.11
CA GLY A 59 10.58 -14.31 -9.38
C GLY A 59 9.89 -13.60 -10.55
N PRO A 60 10.28 -13.87 -11.80
CA PRO A 60 9.68 -13.24 -12.97
C PRO A 60 8.17 -13.47 -13.01
N ALA A 61 7.40 -12.42 -13.35
CA ALA A 61 5.95 -12.49 -13.41
C ALA A 61 5.52 -13.55 -14.46
N LEU A 62 4.80 -14.57 -14.01
CA LEU A 62 4.30 -15.64 -14.89
C LEU A 62 2.86 -15.33 -15.31
N LEU A 63 2.65 -15.15 -16.61
CA LEU A 63 1.32 -15.03 -17.20
C LEU A 63 0.61 -16.39 -17.14
N LYS A 64 -0.33 -16.54 -16.21
CA LYS A 64 -1.05 -17.80 -16.01
C LYS A 64 -2.15 -18.06 -17.04
N SER A 65 -2.82 -17.00 -17.51
CA SER A 65 -3.97 -17.10 -18.40
C SER A 65 -4.19 -15.76 -19.10
N ILE A 66 -4.52 -15.85 -20.39
CA ILE A 66 -5.13 -14.77 -21.16
C ILE A 66 -6.63 -15.05 -21.17
N GLN A 67 -7.44 -14.02 -20.93
CA GLN A 67 -8.89 -14.12 -20.96
C GLN A 67 -9.39 -13.28 -22.14
N ASP A 68 -10.09 -13.91 -23.08
CA ASP A 68 -10.79 -13.18 -24.13
C ASP A 68 -11.95 -12.41 -23.49
N MET A 69 -11.90 -11.08 -23.59
CA MET A 69 -12.87 -10.21 -22.96
C MET A 69 -13.68 -9.48 -24.03
N SER A 70 -14.94 -9.84 -24.17
CA SER A 70 -15.93 -9.05 -24.92
C SER A 70 -16.56 -7.97 -24.03
N ARG A 71 -15.72 -7.28 -23.24
CA ARG A 71 -16.13 -6.29 -22.24
C ARG A 71 -15.77 -4.90 -22.75
N TYR A 72 -16.76 -4.02 -22.86
CA TYR A 72 -16.53 -2.61 -23.11
C TYR A 72 -16.59 -1.83 -21.80
N GLU A 73 -15.45 -1.35 -21.33
CA GLU A 73 -15.36 -0.48 -20.16
C GLU A 73 -15.67 0.96 -20.57
N ALA A 74 -16.82 1.46 -20.13
CA ALA A 74 -17.41 2.68 -20.68
C ALA A 74 -17.39 3.84 -19.68
N ALA A 75 -17.14 3.57 -18.40
CA ALA A 75 -16.93 4.61 -17.39
C ALA A 75 -15.98 4.11 -16.30
N SER A 76 -15.28 5.04 -15.65
CA SER A 76 -14.42 4.77 -14.50
C SER A 76 -14.61 5.86 -13.45
N GLY A 77 -14.66 5.46 -12.19
CA GLY A 77 -14.84 6.34 -11.04
C GLY A 77 -13.69 6.19 -10.06
N ASN A 78 -13.18 7.32 -9.57
CA ASN A 78 -12.16 7.37 -8.52
C ASN A 78 -12.82 7.63 -7.18
N PHE A 79 -12.47 6.84 -6.17
CA PHE A 79 -13.08 6.87 -4.85
C PHE A 79 -11.98 6.95 -3.79
N GLN A 80 -12.29 7.64 -2.70
CA GLN A 80 -11.45 7.68 -1.51
C GLN A 80 -12.35 7.46 -0.31
N VAL A 81 -11.99 6.47 0.50
CA VAL A 81 -12.74 6.10 1.69
C VAL A 81 -11.82 6.20 2.90
N VAL A 82 -12.34 6.77 3.98
CA VAL A 82 -11.67 6.77 5.27
C VAL A 82 -12.31 5.66 6.08
N VAL A 83 -11.53 4.62 6.35
CA VAL A 83 -11.95 3.47 7.14
C VAL A 83 -11.40 3.68 8.55
N ASP A 84 -12.29 4.01 9.48
CA ASP A 84 -11.96 3.95 10.91
C ASP A 84 -12.09 2.50 11.35
N LEU A 85 -10.95 1.83 11.58
CA LEU A 85 -10.95 0.50 12.16
C LEU A 85 -11.10 0.64 13.67
N GLU A 86 -12.35 0.82 14.11
CA GLU A 86 -12.76 0.56 15.47
C GLU A 86 -13.20 -0.90 15.60
N LYS A 87 -12.85 -1.48 16.72
CA LYS A 87 -12.52 -2.87 16.83
C LYS A 87 -13.72 -3.66 17.34
N ASP A 88 -14.71 -3.79 16.45
CA ASP A 88 -15.86 -4.69 16.60
C ASP A 88 -16.08 -5.61 15.39
N ALA A 89 -15.17 -5.58 14.41
CA ALA A 89 -15.26 -6.45 13.25
C ALA A 89 -14.81 -7.88 13.63
N LYS A 90 -15.78 -8.80 13.71
CA LYS A 90 -15.68 -10.28 13.82
C LYS A 90 -14.72 -10.96 12.82
N PHE A 91 -14.02 -10.18 11.99
CA PHE A 91 -13.19 -10.59 10.86
C PHE A 91 -11.74 -10.07 10.91
N LEU A 92 -11.33 -9.38 12.00
CA LEU A 92 -9.94 -8.91 12.17
C LEU A 92 -9.14 -9.88 13.04
N PRO A 93 -7.87 -10.16 12.69
CA PRO A 93 -6.96 -10.98 13.52
C PRO A 93 -6.79 -10.43 14.94
N ASP A 94 -6.52 -11.32 15.90
CA ASP A 94 -6.44 -11.00 17.33
C ASP A 94 -5.33 -10.00 17.71
N ALA A 95 -4.35 -9.77 16.85
CA ALA A 95 -3.25 -8.82 17.07
C ALA A 95 -3.69 -7.35 17.01
N LEU A 96 -4.76 -7.04 16.28
CA LEU A 96 -5.35 -5.69 16.18
C LEU A 96 -6.23 -5.35 17.39
N ARG A 97 -6.13 -6.15 18.46
CA ARG A 97 -7.08 -6.13 19.54
C ARG A 97 -6.83 -4.94 20.52
N GLY A 98 -7.08 -3.69 20.14
CA GLY A 98 -7.20 -2.55 21.08
C GLY A 98 -6.71 -1.21 20.52
N THR A 99 -6.32 -1.21 19.25
CA THR A 99 -5.72 -0.07 18.57
C THR A 99 -6.74 0.55 17.63
N ARG A 100 -6.82 1.88 17.60
CA ARG A 100 -7.62 2.62 16.62
C ARG A 100 -6.72 3.07 15.49
N THR A 101 -6.93 2.52 14.30
CA THR A 101 -6.17 2.89 13.10
C THR A 101 -7.13 3.52 12.10
N LEU A 102 -6.84 4.76 11.71
CA LEU A 102 -7.57 5.43 10.64
C LEU A 102 -6.87 5.09 9.34
N TYR A 103 -7.53 4.43 8.40
CA TYR A 103 -6.96 4.07 7.12
C TYR A 103 -7.63 4.86 6.00
N VAL A 104 -6.83 5.47 5.13
CA VAL A 104 -7.32 6.16 3.94
C VAL A 104 -7.07 5.25 2.75
N GLY A 105 -8.13 4.70 2.16
CA GLY A 105 -8.05 3.89 0.94
C GLY A 105 -8.48 4.69 -0.28
N ALA A 106 -7.59 4.84 -1.26
CA ALA A 106 -7.90 5.41 -2.56
C ALA A 106 -7.96 4.31 -3.61
N GLY A 107 -8.89 4.39 -4.55
CA GLY A 107 -8.99 3.39 -5.60
C GLY A 107 -9.95 3.77 -6.70
N THR A 108 -10.03 2.90 -7.70
CA THR A 108 -10.80 3.10 -8.91
C THR A 108 -11.75 1.92 -9.12
N VAL A 109 -12.95 2.22 -9.62
CA VAL A 109 -13.92 1.22 -10.04
C VAL A 109 -14.30 1.51 -11.49
N GLY A 110 -14.11 0.53 -12.35
CA GLY A 110 -14.62 0.57 -13.73
C GLY A 110 -16.08 0.16 -13.79
N ALA A 111 -16.81 0.61 -14.81
CA ALA A 111 -18.12 0.10 -15.17
C ALA A 111 -18.16 -0.25 -16.64
N TYR A 112 -18.75 -1.41 -16.93
CA TYR A 112 -18.65 -2.04 -18.23
C TYR A 112 -19.95 -2.69 -18.69
N VAL A 113 -20.10 -2.81 -20.00
CA VAL A 113 -21.14 -3.62 -20.64
C VAL A 113 -20.48 -4.86 -21.25
N ASP A 114 -21.06 -6.02 -20.97
CA ASP A 114 -20.57 -7.32 -21.46
C ASP A 114 -21.19 -7.63 -22.83
N LEU A 115 -20.53 -7.19 -23.89
CA LEU A 115 -21.00 -7.37 -25.27
C LEU A 115 -20.96 -8.83 -25.70
N GLY A 116 -20.16 -9.68 -25.06
CA GLY A 116 -20.12 -11.13 -25.33
C GLY A 116 -21.40 -11.86 -24.94
N LYS A 117 -22.27 -11.22 -24.15
CA LYS A 117 -23.60 -11.75 -23.79
C LYS A 117 -24.72 -11.29 -24.72
N VAL A 118 -24.39 -10.50 -25.74
CA VAL A 118 -25.35 -10.09 -26.77
C VAL A 118 -25.45 -11.23 -27.79
N GLY A 119 -26.55 -11.98 -27.75
CA GLY A 119 -26.81 -13.08 -28.69
C GLY A 119 -27.36 -12.59 -30.04
N GLU A 120 -27.42 -13.48 -31.03
CA GLU A 120 -27.86 -13.18 -32.41
C GLU A 120 -29.27 -12.57 -32.48
N GLY A 121 -30.18 -12.93 -31.57
CA GLY A 121 -31.53 -12.36 -31.51
C GLY A 121 -31.63 -10.98 -30.84
N GLN A 122 -30.54 -10.46 -30.29
CA GLN A 122 -30.51 -9.17 -29.59
C GLN A 122 -30.09 -8.01 -30.49
N VAL A 123 -29.76 -8.29 -31.75
CA VAL A 123 -29.49 -7.29 -32.79
C VAL A 123 -30.47 -7.50 -33.92
N THR A 124 -31.30 -6.50 -34.18
CA THR A 124 -32.30 -6.56 -35.26
C THR A 124 -32.06 -5.39 -36.20
N VAL A 125 -32.10 -5.67 -37.49
CA VAL A 125 -31.92 -4.67 -38.55
C VAL A 125 -33.12 -4.79 -39.49
N ASN A 126 -33.65 -3.66 -39.97
CA ASN A 126 -34.72 -3.66 -40.95
C ASN A 126 -34.21 -4.09 -42.35
N GLU A 127 -35.12 -4.45 -43.26
CA GLU A 127 -34.77 -4.92 -44.60
C GLU A 127 -33.94 -3.91 -45.40
N GLU A 128 -34.24 -2.62 -45.24
CA GLU A 128 -33.57 -1.51 -45.92
C GLU A 128 -32.19 -1.16 -45.31
N ARG A 129 -31.83 -1.77 -44.18
CA ARG A 129 -30.59 -1.50 -43.42
C ARG A 129 -30.39 -0.03 -43.01
N THR A 130 -31.49 0.66 -42.75
CA THR A 130 -31.55 2.05 -42.30
C THR A 130 -31.86 2.16 -40.80
N ALA A 131 -32.40 1.11 -40.18
CA ALA A 131 -32.76 1.06 -38.78
C ALA A 131 -32.16 -0.17 -38.06
N ALA A 132 -31.59 0.05 -36.88
CA ALA A 132 -31.03 -1.01 -36.03
C ALA A 132 -31.54 -0.90 -34.59
N THR A 133 -31.93 -2.04 -34.01
CA THR A 133 -32.25 -2.18 -32.59
C THR A 133 -31.26 -3.12 -31.92
N LEU A 134 -30.61 -2.64 -30.87
CA LEU A 134 -29.63 -3.39 -30.07
C LEU A 134 -30.14 -3.54 -28.66
N ARG A 135 -30.18 -4.78 -28.17
CA ARG A 135 -30.51 -5.12 -26.79
C ARG A 135 -29.24 -5.56 -26.07
N LEU A 136 -28.84 -4.79 -25.08
CA LEU A 136 -27.61 -5.01 -24.32
C LEU A 136 -27.93 -5.43 -22.90
N PRO A 137 -27.08 -6.24 -22.25
CA PRO A 137 -27.16 -6.45 -20.82
C PRO A 137 -26.87 -5.14 -20.07
N HIS A 138 -27.46 -5.00 -18.88
CA HIS A 138 -27.15 -3.87 -18.00
C HIS A 138 -25.66 -3.76 -17.70
N ALA A 139 -25.20 -2.53 -17.54
CA ALA A 139 -23.82 -2.28 -17.14
C ALA A 139 -23.55 -2.85 -15.74
N ARG A 140 -22.33 -3.36 -15.54
CA ARG A 140 -21.88 -3.94 -14.28
C ARG A 140 -20.65 -3.19 -13.80
N LEU A 141 -20.52 -3.12 -12.48
CA LEU A 141 -19.31 -2.61 -11.86
C LEU A 141 -18.20 -3.67 -11.91
N GLY A 142 -17.00 -3.21 -12.20
CA GLY A 142 -15.76 -3.96 -12.07
C GLY A 142 -15.40 -4.22 -10.62
N LYS A 143 -14.35 -5.00 -10.41
CA LYS A 143 -13.76 -5.15 -9.08
C LYS A 143 -13.03 -3.84 -8.73
N PRO A 144 -13.20 -3.31 -7.52
CA PRO A 144 -12.40 -2.18 -7.06
C PRO A 144 -10.91 -2.49 -7.11
N ALA A 145 -10.15 -1.58 -7.71
CA ALA A 145 -8.70 -1.59 -7.72
C ALA A 145 -8.21 -0.52 -6.75
N LEU A 146 -7.53 -0.93 -5.67
CA LEU A 146 -6.89 0.01 -4.75
C LEU A 146 -5.59 0.53 -5.35
N ASP A 147 -5.34 1.81 -5.10
CA ASP A 147 -4.09 2.48 -5.42
C ASP A 147 -3.22 2.48 -4.15
N ALA A 148 -2.18 1.64 -4.16
CA ALA A 148 -1.30 1.48 -3.00
C ALA A 148 -0.51 2.76 -2.70
N ASP A 149 -0.14 3.54 -3.72
CA ASP A 149 0.64 4.77 -3.54
C ASP A 149 -0.20 5.89 -2.92
N ARG A 150 -1.52 5.83 -3.11
CA ARG A 150 -2.47 6.82 -2.56
C ARG A 150 -3.23 6.32 -1.34
N SER A 151 -2.98 5.11 -0.90
CA SER A 151 -3.62 4.53 0.29
C SER A 151 -2.64 4.43 1.44
N TYR A 152 -3.03 4.91 2.62
CA TYR A 152 -2.13 4.99 3.77
C TYR A 152 -2.88 4.93 5.10
N ALA A 153 -2.20 4.39 6.12
CA ALA A 153 -2.67 4.46 7.49
C ALA A 153 -2.31 5.81 8.13
N VAL A 154 -3.30 6.50 8.66
CA VAL A 154 -3.16 7.68 9.51
C VAL A 154 -3.09 7.21 10.96
N SER A 155 -1.92 7.35 11.58
CA SER A 155 -1.80 7.24 13.03
C SER A 155 -2.01 8.60 13.69
N LYS A 156 -2.73 8.59 14.80
CA LYS A 156 -2.95 9.79 15.61
C LYS A 156 -2.22 9.62 16.93
N GLU A 157 -0.89 9.64 16.91
CA GLU A 157 -0.13 10.05 18.10
C GLU A 157 1.31 10.47 17.77
N ARG A 158 1.67 11.60 18.35
CA ARG A 158 2.90 12.37 18.17
C ARG A 158 4.11 11.57 18.67
N GLY A 159 4.65 10.67 17.83
CA GLY A 159 5.88 9.92 18.12
C GLY A 159 5.87 8.42 17.79
N LEU A 160 4.87 7.91 17.06
CA LEU A 160 4.74 6.48 16.75
C LEU A 160 4.82 6.15 15.24
N LEU A 161 5.37 7.05 14.41
CA LEU A 161 5.57 6.77 12.97
C LEU A 161 6.51 5.58 12.76
N ASP A 162 7.56 5.46 13.59
CA ASP A 162 8.54 4.36 13.50
C ASP A 162 7.91 2.99 13.80
N ARG A 163 6.87 2.92 14.65
CA ARG A 163 6.19 1.65 14.97
C ARG A 163 5.14 1.21 13.96
N LEU A 164 4.79 2.05 12.98
CA LEU A 164 3.85 1.68 11.91
C LEU A 164 4.56 0.95 10.78
N GLY A 165 5.82 1.30 10.51
CA GLY A 165 6.72 0.47 9.72
C GLY A 165 6.72 -0.93 10.30
N ASP A 166 7.17 -1.06 11.56
CA ASP A 166 7.22 -2.31 12.33
C ASP A 166 5.87 -3.07 12.35
N PHE A 167 4.74 -2.39 12.51
CA PHE A 167 3.43 -3.04 12.57
C PHE A 167 3.02 -3.69 11.23
N PHE A 168 3.29 -3.02 10.11
CA PHE A 168 2.98 -3.56 8.78
C PHE A 168 4.08 -4.51 8.27
N SER A 169 5.34 -4.30 8.65
CA SER A 169 6.45 -5.20 8.34
C SER A 169 6.40 -6.50 9.16
N ASP A 170 5.95 -6.47 10.42
CA ASP A 170 5.80 -7.68 11.25
C ASP A 170 4.49 -8.45 11.01
N ASN A 171 3.43 -7.82 10.46
CA ASN A 171 2.15 -8.50 10.26
C ASN A 171 1.46 -8.22 8.90
N PRO A 172 1.96 -8.78 7.78
CA PRO A 172 1.38 -8.63 6.44
C PRO A 172 -0.05 -9.18 6.29
N ALA A 173 -0.56 -9.92 7.27
CA ALA A 173 -1.95 -10.35 7.32
C ALA A 173 -2.92 -9.17 7.57
N ASP A 174 -2.49 -8.15 8.31
CA ASP A 174 -3.32 -7.02 8.73
C ASP A 174 -3.49 -6.00 7.60
N GLU A 175 -2.43 -5.74 6.83
CA GLU A 175 -2.49 -4.91 5.62
C GLU A 175 -3.53 -5.44 4.62
N ARG A 176 -3.56 -6.76 4.43
CA ARG A 176 -4.53 -7.43 3.56
C ARG A 176 -5.96 -7.31 4.09
N ALA A 177 -6.14 -7.22 5.41
CA ALA A 177 -7.47 -7.06 6.00
C ALA A 177 -8.01 -5.64 5.78
N VAL A 178 -7.19 -4.61 6.02
CA VAL A 178 -7.58 -3.20 5.81
C VAL A 178 -7.80 -2.90 4.33
N ASN A 179 -6.93 -3.40 3.45
CA ASN A 179 -7.09 -3.25 2.00
C ASN A 179 -8.38 -3.91 1.51
N ARG A 180 -8.73 -5.11 1.99
CA ARG A 180 -10.01 -5.72 1.64
C ARG A 180 -11.22 -4.93 2.15
N LEU A 181 -11.12 -4.33 3.34
CA LEU A 181 -12.20 -3.51 3.90
C LEU A 181 -12.38 -2.22 3.10
N ALA A 182 -11.29 -1.51 2.80
CA ALA A 182 -11.32 -0.32 1.95
C ALA A 182 -11.86 -0.63 0.55
N ALA A 183 -11.40 -1.71 -0.09
CA ALA A 183 -11.91 -2.15 -1.39
C ALA A 183 -13.42 -2.44 -1.36
N ARG A 184 -13.94 -3.05 -0.28
CA ARG A 184 -15.38 -3.25 -0.11
C ARG A 184 -16.13 -1.91 -0.03
N HIS A 185 -15.68 -0.98 0.80
CA HIS A 185 -16.32 0.33 0.93
C HIS A 185 -16.30 1.12 -0.39
N ILE A 186 -15.20 1.07 -1.13
CA ILE A 186 -15.11 1.64 -2.49
C ILE A 186 -16.13 0.98 -3.43
N GLY A 187 -16.26 -0.35 -3.37
CA GLY A 187 -17.24 -1.08 -4.16
C GLY A 187 -18.69 -0.69 -3.83
N GLU A 188 -19.04 -0.52 -2.56
CA GLU A 188 -20.37 -0.04 -2.16
C GLU A 188 -20.61 1.41 -2.61
N ALA A 189 -19.63 2.31 -2.42
CA ALA A 189 -19.71 3.69 -2.89
C ALA A 189 -19.92 3.75 -4.42
N ALA A 190 -19.28 2.85 -5.18
CA ALA A 190 -19.49 2.76 -6.62
C ALA A 190 -20.90 2.26 -6.99
N LYS A 191 -21.52 1.37 -6.21
CA LYS A 191 -22.91 0.92 -6.43
C LYS A 191 -23.92 2.04 -6.20
N GLU A 192 -23.68 2.90 -5.22
CA GLU A 192 -24.52 4.06 -4.92
C GLU A 192 -24.30 5.21 -5.91
N SER A 193 -23.21 5.17 -6.67
CA SER A 193 -22.89 6.17 -7.68
C SER A 193 -23.64 5.95 -9.01
N GLU A 194 -23.66 6.98 -9.85
CA GLU A 194 -24.20 6.89 -11.22
C GLU A 194 -23.26 6.16 -12.21
N LEU A 195 -22.21 5.49 -11.73
CA LEU A 195 -21.15 4.97 -12.58
C LEU A 195 -21.66 3.92 -13.60
N ALA A 196 -22.58 3.04 -13.18
CA ALA A 196 -23.21 2.07 -14.09
C ALA A 196 -24.07 2.78 -15.16
N ALA A 197 -24.89 3.76 -14.76
CA ALA A 197 -25.71 4.53 -15.70
C ALA A 197 -24.85 5.32 -16.71
N ARG A 198 -23.71 5.86 -16.27
CA ARG A 198 -22.74 6.51 -17.16
C ARG A 198 -22.12 5.54 -18.16
N ALA A 199 -21.79 4.32 -17.73
CA ALA A 199 -21.31 3.29 -18.63
C ALA A 199 -22.34 2.91 -19.70
N GLU A 200 -23.62 2.77 -19.32
CA GLU A 200 -24.70 2.54 -20.29
C GLU A 200 -24.82 3.70 -21.27
N LYS A 201 -24.87 4.94 -20.78
CA LYS A 201 -24.95 6.13 -21.64
C LYS A 201 -23.79 6.19 -22.64
N ASN A 202 -22.55 6.01 -22.17
CA ASN A 202 -21.37 6.07 -23.02
C ASN A 202 -21.32 4.92 -24.05
N THR A 203 -21.77 3.73 -23.65
CA THR A 203 -21.90 2.58 -24.57
C THR A 203 -22.94 2.85 -25.65
N THR A 204 -24.10 3.41 -25.28
CA THR A 204 -25.12 3.82 -26.23
C THR A 204 -24.58 4.85 -27.23
N SER A 205 -23.90 5.88 -26.76
CA SER A 205 -23.32 6.90 -27.64
C SER A 205 -22.29 6.32 -28.61
N MET A 206 -21.45 5.39 -28.15
CA MET A 206 -20.47 4.70 -29.00
C MET A 206 -21.16 3.90 -30.10
N LEU A 207 -22.15 3.07 -29.76
CA LEU A 207 -22.85 2.22 -30.72
C LEU A 207 -23.69 3.03 -31.71
N GLN A 208 -24.37 4.08 -31.25
CA GLN A 208 -25.08 5.01 -32.12
C GLN A 208 -24.13 5.70 -33.09
N GLY A 209 -22.99 6.20 -32.61
CA GLY A 209 -21.98 6.82 -33.48
C GLY A 209 -21.44 5.85 -34.53
N LEU A 210 -21.14 4.62 -34.14
CA LEU A 210 -20.67 3.57 -35.06
C LEU A 210 -21.72 3.25 -36.13
N LEU A 211 -22.96 2.98 -35.73
CA LEU A 211 -24.01 2.59 -36.66
C LEU A 211 -24.43 3.74 -37.57
N HIS A 212 -24.47 4.97 -37.07
CA HIS A 212 -24.68 6.15 -37.91
C HIS A 212 -23.58 6.30 -38.97
N SER A 213 -22.31 6.03 -38.61
CA SER A 213 -21.20 6.06 -39.57
C SER A 213 -21.32 4.99 -40.67
N LEU A 214 -22.06 3.91 -40.40
CA LEU A 214 -22.35 2.83 -41.35
C LEU A 214 -23.62 3.08 -42.19
N GLY A 215 -24.29 4.23 -42.02
CA GLY A 215 -25.44 4.64 -42.82
C GLY A 215 -26.80 4.34 -42.19
N PHE A 216 -26.85 3.84 -40.95
CA PHE A 216 -28.11 3.73 -40.21
C PHE A 216 -28.59 5.13 -39.80
N THR A 217 -29.87 5.43 -40.01
CA THR A 217 -30.48 6.71 -39.62
C THR A 217 -31.25 6.61 -38.32
N ASP A 218 -31.72 5.42 -37.95
CA ASP A 218 -32.43 5.15 -36.70
C ASP A 218 -31.73 4.03 -35.92
N VAL A 219 -31.18 4.39 -34.76
CA VAL A 219 -30.46 3.44 -33.90
C VAL A 219 -31.03 3.49 -32.49
N THR A 220 -31.70 2.40 -32.11
CA THR A 220 -32.30 2.22 -30.79
C THR A 220 -31.47 1.24 -29.97
N VAL A 221 -30.90 1.70 -28.86
CA VAL A 221 -30.21 0.85 -27.87
C VAL A 221 -31.11 0.69 -26.64
N ARG A 222 -31.34 -0.55 -26.21
CA ARG A 222 -32.14 -0.89 -25.03
C ARG A 222 -31.33 -1.77 -24.08
N TYR A 223 -31.48 -1.53 -22.79
CA TYR A 223 -30.88 -2.35 -21.76
C TYR A 223 -31.93 -3.28 -21.16
N GLY A 224 -31.54 -4.53 -20.92
CA GLY A 224 -32.38 -5.50 -20.24
C GLY A 224 -31.68 -6.83 -20.03
N ASP A 225 -32.20 -7.62 -19.08
CA ASP A 225 -31.75 -8.99 -18.88
C ASP A 225 -32.21 -9.82 -20.08
N GLY A 226 -31.25 -10.22 -20.91
CA GLY A 226 -31.51 -10.97 -22.12
C GLY A 226 -31.96 -12.40 -21.85
N VAL A 227 -33.19 -12.59 -21.33
CA VAL A 227 -33.95 -13.86 -21.38
C VAL A 227 -35.45 -13.57 -21.27
N ARG A 228 -36.18 -13.77 -22.36
CA ARG A 228 -37.35 -14.65 -22.44
C ARG A 228 -37.41 -15.24 -23.83
#